data_AF-A0A6G1QW54-F1
#
_entry.id   AF-A0A6G1QW54-F1
#
_cell.length_a   1.000
_cell.length_b   1.000
_cell.length_c   1.000
_cell.angle_alpha   90.00
_cell.angle_beta   90.00
_cell.angle_gamma   90.00
#
_symmetry.space_group_name_H-M   'P 1'
#
loop_
_entity.id
_entity.type
_entity.pdbx_description
1 polymer ?
#
loop_
_entity_poly.entity_id
_entity_poly.type
_entity_poly.pdbx_seq_one_letter_code
_entity_poly.pdbx_strand_id
1 'polypeptide(L)'
;MNQCEDREEGVPPSKTTLCGGHESQTKDHRMKKQRPDSAEPSCISMKSDRSMIEPFNFKDEQPAHGRVEQQSSEVHSDQFAQQHQPDLDSIFMLLEDNIVTFVKNQLKEIQRVLRPDYPEWPESQREDEEDEEQRRSSRESFVKITVNFLRRMKQEELADCLQSRFHAPLCRRKLKSDLKKKFQCVFEGITKAGNPTLLNQIYTELYITEGGTGEVNDEHEVRQIETASRKPDRPETTIRQEDIFKASPGRDETITRVMTKGVAGIGKTVLTQKFTLDWAEDKANQDIQFTFPLTFRELNVLKEKKFSLVELVHLFFPETKEAGISRFEEFQVVFIFDGLDECRLPLDFHNNEILTDVTESTSVDVLLTNLIRGNLLPSARLWITTRPAAANQIPPECVDMVTEVRGFTDPQKEEYFRKRFRDEEQASRIISHIKTSRSLHIMCHIPVFCWITVTVLEDVLRTREGGELPKTLTEMYIHFLVVQSKLKTIKYDGGAETGKET
;
A
#
# COMPACT_ATOMS: atom_id res chain seq x y z
N MET A 1 -7.83 -64.88 21.15
CA MET A 1 -6.77 -65.83 21.52
C MET A 1 -5.47 -65.07 21.32
N ASN A 2 -4.92 -64.53 22.40
CA ASN A 2 -3.79 -65.09 23.17
C ASN A 2 -2.45 -64.86 22.43
N GLN A 3 -1.40 -64.30 23.04
CA GLN A 3 -1.20 -63.89 24.44
C GLN A 3 -0.08 -62.82 24.51
N CYS A 4 -0.03 -62.06 25.61
CA CYS A 4 1.13 -61.22 25.96
C CYS A 4 2.24 -62.08 26.59
N GLU A 5 3.47 -61.56 26.63
CA GLU A 5 4.38 -61.76 27.76
C GLU A 5 5.27 -60.52 27.95
N ASP A 6 5.65 -60.24 29.21
CA ASP A 6 6.16 -58.94 29.70
C ASP A 6 7.65 -58.98 30.12
N ARG A 7 8.17 -57.80 30.50
CA ARG A 7 9.38 -57.51 31.33
C ARG A 7 10.75 -57.56 30.64
N GLU A 8 11.77 -56.83 31.09
CA GLU A 8 11.94 -56.11 32.39
C GLU A 8 12.75 -54.78 32.27
N GLU A 9 12.82 -54.02 33.38
CA GLU A 9 13.43 -52.68 33.49
C GLU A 9 14.98 -52.66 33.52
N GLY A 10 15.58 -51.50 33.19
CA GLY A 10 17.01 -51.23 33.37
C GLY A 10 17.31 -49.72 33.55
N VAL A 11 17.54 -49.30 34.79
CA VAL A 11 17.78 -47.90 35.23
C VAL A 11 19.26 -47.47 34.99
N PRO A 12 19.58 -46.17 34.77
CA PRO A 12 20.85 -45.75 34.15
C PRO A 12 21.99 -45.45 35.13
N PRO A 13 23.26 -45.39 34.67
CA PRO A 13 24.41 -45.05 35.50
C PRO A 13 24.55 -43.53 35.71
N SER A 14 24.97 -43.15 36.92
CA SER A 14 25.22 -41.76 37.34
C SER A 14 26.70 -41.46 37.61
N LYS A 15 27.14 -40.28 37.16
CA LYS A 15 28.14 -39.34 37.72
C LYS A 15 29.48 -39.84 38.32
N THR A 16 30.57 -39.20 37.89
CA THR A 16 31.79 -38.90 38.67
C THR A 16 32.57 -37.72 38.04
N THR A 17 33.52 -37.02 38.69
CA THR A 17 33.30 -36.04 39.79
C THR A 17 34.50 -35.07 39.92
N LEU A 18 34.32 -33.76 39.59
CA LEU A 18 35.27 -32.62 39.75
C LEU A 18 36.63 -32.77 38.99
N CYS A 19 37.44 -31.73 38.73
CA CYS A 19 37.66 -30.37 39.28
C CYS A 19 38.27 -29.49 38.15
N GLY A 20 38.42 -28.16 38.21
CA GLY A 20 38.15 -27.16 39.24
C GLY A 20 38.13 -25.74 38.61
N GLY A 21 37.78 -24.72 39.39
CA GLY A 21 37.47 -23.39 38.85
C GLY A 21 38.65 -22.47 38.59
N HIS A 22 38.36 -21.35 37.92
CA HIS A 22 39.13 -20.12 38.03
C HIS A 22 38.18 -18.93 38.00
N GLU A 23 37.96 -18.31 39.16
CA GLU A 23 37.52 -16.91 39.19
C GLU A 23 38.69 -16.03 38.73
N SER A 24 38.39 -14.97 37.99
CA SER A 24 39.27 -13.81 37.93
C SER A 24 38.41 -12.54 37.88
N GLN A 25 38.50 -11.77 38.95
CA GLN A 25 38.00 -10.41 38.99
C GLN A 25 38.96 -9.51 38.18
N THR A 26 38.42 -8.61 37.37
CA THR A 26 39.16 -7.40 36.99
C THR A 26 38.23 -6.20 37.02
N LYS A 27 38.51 -5.29 37.94
CA LYS A 27 37.85 -3.97 38.01
C LYS A 27 38.41 -3.05 36.94
N ASP A 28 37.58 -2.08 36.55
CA ASP A 28 37.93 -0.76 36.02
C ASP A 28 39.20 -0.61 35.17
N HIS A 29 39.00 -0.38 33.87
CA HIS A 29 39.56 0.85 33.30
C HIS A 29 38.61 1.52 32.31
N ARG A 30 37.98 2.58 32.81
CA ARG A 30 37.20 3.58 32.08
C ARG A 30 38.05 4.33 31.06
N MET A 31 38.20 3.80 29.85
CA MET A 31 38.68 4.60 28.71
C MET A 31 37.50 5.22 27.96
N LYS A 32 37.26 6.52 28.24
CA LYS A 32 36.46 7.38 27.37
C LYS A 32 37.16 7.48 26.02
N LYS A 33 36.72 6.70 25.02
CA LYS A 33 37.03 7.03 23.62
C LYS A 33 36.22 8.28 23.27
N GLN A 34 36.89 9.44 23.26
CA GLN A 34 36.32 10.67 22.73
C GLN A 34 35.90 10.40 21.27
N ARG A 35 34.60 10.51 20.98
CA ARG A 35 34.20 10.87 19.63
C ARG A 35 34.67 12.32 19.41
N PRO A 36 35.18 12.66 18.21
CA PRO A 36 35.45 14.06 17.89
C PRO A 36 34.15 14.87 18.02
N ASP A 37 34.29 16.12 18.44
CA ASP A 37 33.17 16.99 18.72
C ASP A 37 32.23 17.12 17.52
N SER A 38 30.93 17.22 17.81
CA SER A 38 29.92 17.56 16.81
C SER A 38 30.29 18.89 16.17
N ALA A 39 30.39 18.93 14.84
CA ALA A 39 30.46 20.19 14.11
C ALA A 39 29.27 21.06 14.53
N GLU A 40 29.55 22.25 15.05
CA GLU A 40 28.52 23.25 15.36
C GLU A 40 27.74 23.54 14.07
N PRO A 41 26.40 23.42 14.06
CA PRO A 41 25.62 24.04 13.00
C PRO A 41 25.71 25.55 13.24
N SER A 42 26.45 26.24 12.37
CA SER A 42 26.68 27.67 12.51
C SER A 42 25.36 28.44 12.51
N CYS A 43 25.19 29.30 13.52
CA CYS A 43 24.00 30.10 13.71
C CYS A 43 23.88 31.18 12.62
N ILE A 44 23.31 30.84 11.47
CA ILE A 44 22.82 31.83 10.49
C ILE A 44 21.30 31.73 10.42
N SER A 45 20.66 32.66 11.14
CA SER A 45 19.22 32.87 11.10
C SER A 45 18.82 33.42 9.73
N MET A 46 18.34 32.54 8.84
CA MET A 46 17.62 32.98 7.64
C MET A 46 16.17 33.31 8.02
N LYS A 47 15.90 34.60 8.21
CA LYS A 47 14.52 35.09 8.30
C LYS A 47 13.79 34.79 7.00
N SER A 48 12.61 34.19 7.09
CA SER A 48 11.73 33.97 5.95
C SER A 48 10.79 35.17 5.78
N ASP A 49 11.13 36.09 4.89
CA ASP A 49 10.31 37.27 4.58
C ASP A 49 9.14 36.92 3.62
N ARG A 50 8.40 35.83 3.92
CA ARG A 50 7.15 35.42 3.24
C ARG A 50 5.90 35.78 4.05
N SER A 51 5.92 36.96 4.65
CA SER A 51 4.76 37.62 5.25
C SER A 51 4.68 39.09 4.82
N MET A 52 4.71 39.32 3.51
CA MET A 52 4.29 40.58 2.91
C MET A 52 3.22 40.27 1.87
N ILE A 53 2.04 40.87 2.04
CA ILE A 53 1.00 40.88 1.02
C ILE A 53 1.49 41.85 -0.06
N GLU A 54 1.87 41.34 -1.23
CA GLU A 54 2.14 42.21 -2.37
C GLU A 54 0.82 42.84 -2.87
N PRO A 55 0.79 44.15 -3.16
CA PRO A 55 -0.42 44.82 -3.63
C PRO A 55 -0.76 44.41 -5.07
N PHE A 56 -2.06 44.25 -5.33
CA PHE A 56 -2.60 43.90 -6.65
C PHE A 56 -2.14 44.89 -7.74
N ASN A 57 -1.39 44.39 -8.73
CA ASN A 57 -1.13 45.10 -9.98
C ASN A 57 -2.15 44.66 -11.05
N PHE A 58 -3.20 45.45 -11.25
CA PHE A 58 -4.00 45.34 -12.46
C PHE A 58 -3.20 45.89 -13.66
N LYS A 59 -3.01 45.06 -14.70
CA LYS A 59 -2.64 45.53 -16.02
C LYS A 59 -3.92 45.71 -16.84
N ASP A 60 -4.21 46.95 -17.22
CA ASP A 60 -5.24 47.23 -18.21
C ASP A 60 -4.75 46.80 -19.61
N GLU A 61 -5.42 45.84 -20.22
CA GLU A 61 -5.40 45.65 -21.67
C GLU A 61 -6.81 45.92 -22.23
N GLN A 62 -6.95 47.00 -22.99
CA GLN A 62 -8.10 47.25 -23.86
C GLN A 62 -7.66 47.34 -25.32
N PRO A 63 -8.54 46.97 -26.27
CA PRO A 63 -8.12 46.54 -27.61
C PRO A 63 -7.82 47.69 -28.56
N ALA A 64 -6.83 47.49 -29.43
CA ALA A 64 -6.47 48.43 -30.48
C ALA A 64 -7.50 48.40 -31.64
N HIS A 65 -8.20 49.51 -31.86
CA HIS A 65 -9.06 49.72 -33.03
C HIS A 65 -8.55 50.89 -33.90
N GLY A 66 -8.49 50.66 -35.22
CA GLY A 66 -8.60 51.65 -36.31
C GLY A 66 -7.94 53.03 -36.17
N ARG A 67 -6.77 53.21 -36.80
CA ARG A 67 -6.10 54.51 -36.99
C ARG A 67 -6.73 55.30 -38.15
N VAL A 68 -7.33 56.46 -37.87
CA VAL A 68 -7.66 57.52 -38.87
C VAL A 68 -7.32 58.90 -38.25
N GLU A 69 -7.09 59.90 -39.09
CA GLU A 69 -6.21 61.05 -38.80
C GLU A 69 -6.89 62.37 -38.34
N GLN A 70 -6.00 63.31 -37.97
CA GLN A 70 -6.05 64.78 -38.16
C GLN A 70 -6.67 65.73 -37.09
N GLN A 71 -5.72 66.44 -36.43
CA GLN A 71 -5.58 67.91 -36.33
C GLN A 71 -6.11 68.72 -35.12
N SER A 72 -5.34 69.79 -34.85
CA SER A 72 -5.57 71.01 -34.04
C SER A 72 -5.65 70.94 -32.50
N SER A 73 -4.49 71.18 -31.89
CA SER A 73 -4.18 72.26 -30.92
C SER A 73 -5.29 73.05 -30.17
N GLU A 74 -4.99 73.26 -28.88
CA GLU A 74 -5.28 74.44 -28.04
C GLU A 74 -6.68 74.68 -27.43
N VAL A 75 -6.80 74.23 -26.17
CA VAL A 75 -7.30 74.96 -24.99
C VAL A 75 -8.42 76.00 -25.20
N HIS A 76 -9.65 75.63 -24.82
CA HIS A 76 -10.28 76.25 -23.64
C HIS A 76 -11.43 75.39 -23.08
N SER A 77 -11.62 75.49 -21.76
CA SER A 77 -12.54 74.73 -20.91
C SER A 77 -14.00 74.68 -21.39
N ASP A 78 -14.62 73.50 -21.36
CA ASP A 78 -15.53 73.16 -20.25
C ASP A 78 -16.03 71.70 -20.24
N GLN A 79 -16.21 71.17 -19.03
CA GLN A 79 -16.90 69.92 -18.68
C GLN A 79 -16.24 68.58 -19.10
N PHE A 80 -16.73 67.49 -18.48
CA PHE A 80 -16.27 66.08 -18.59
C PHE A 80 -14.91 65.72 -17.96
N ALA A 81 -14.92 65.48 -16.64
CA ALA A 81 -14.37 64.25 -16.04
C ALA A 81 -14.68 64.14 -14.52
N GLN A 82 -15.96 64.01 -14.14
CA GLN A 82 -16.26 63.26 -12.92
C GLN A 82 -16.26 61.77 -13.30
N GLN A 83 -15.12 61.12 -13.13
CA GLN A 83 -15.12 59.66 -13.01
C GLN A 83 -15.91 59.33 -11.75
N HIS A 84 -17.12 58.79 -11.92
CA HIS A 84 -17.87 58.23 -10.80
C HIS A 84 -17.10 57.01 -10.28
N GLN A 85 -16.31 57.24 -9.22
CA GLN A 85 -15.93 56.17 -8.31
C GLN A 85 -17.24 55.51 -7.85
N PRO A 86 -17.41 54.17 -7.98
CA PRO A 86 -18.62 53.52 -7.53
C PRO A 86 -18.79 53.79 -6.04
N ASP A 87 -19.96 54.32 -5.69
CA ASP A 87 -20.33 54.65 -4.32
C ASP A 87 -20.17 53.43 -3.42
N LEU A 88 -19.66 53.64 -2.20
CA LEU A 88 -19.30 52.55 -1.30
C LEU A 88 -20.53 51.66 -1.01
N ASP A 89 -21.69 52.29 -0.83
CA ASP A 89 -22.96 51.61 -0.59
C ASP A 89 -23.37 50.75 -1.81
N SER A 90 -23.09 51.22 -3.03
CA SER A 90 -23.33 50.45 -4.26
C SER A 90 -22.41 49.22 -4.37
N ILE A 91 -21.15 49.34 -3.95
CA ILE A 91 -20.21 48.20 -3.88
C ILE A 91 -20.69 47.20 -2.83
N PHE A 92 -21.10 47.65 -1.64
CA PHE A 92 -21.55 46.76 -0.57
C PHE A 92 -22.87 46.06 -0.90
N MET A 93 -23.84 46.71 -1.56
CA MET A 93 -25.05 46.03 -2.06
C MET A 93 -24.71 44.93 -3.08
N LEU A 94 -23.81 45.20 -4.03
CA LEU A 94 -23.38 44.20 -5.00
C LEU A 94 -22.60 43.05 -4.33
N LEU A 95 -21.79 43.35 -3.32
CA LEU A 95 -21.08 42.35 -2.53
C LEU A 95 -22.06 41.46 -1.73
N GLU A 96 -23.09 42.04 -1.12
CA GLU A 96 -24.11 41.30 -0.38
C GLU A 96 -24.87 40.32 -1.28
N ASP A 97 -25.36 40.74 -2.44
CA ASP A 97 -26.09 39.86 -3.36
C ASP A 97 -25.22 38.72 -3.88
N ASN A 98 -23.95 39.00 -4.20
CA ASN A 98 -22.96 37.98 -4.58
C ASN A 98 -22.70 36.98 -3.46
N ILE A 99 -22.50 37.43 -2.22
CA ILE A 99 -22.30 36.56 -1.05
C ILE A 99 -23.56 35.72 -0.80
N VAL A 100 -24.74 36.32 -0.78
CA VAL A 100 -26.01 35.62 -0.57
C VAL A 100 -26.24 34.56 -1.65
N THR A 101 -25.92 34.87 -2.91
CA THR A 101 -26.02 33.92 -4.03
C THR A 101 -24.99 32.78 -3.90
N PHE A 102 -23.74 33.10 -3.56
CA PHE A 102 -22.71 32.08 -3.28
C PHE A 102 -23.12 31.15 -2.14
N VAL A 103 -23.55 31.69 -0.99
CA VAL A 103 -24.01 30.93 0.18
C VAL A 103 -25.20 30.04 -0.16
N LYS A 104 -26.22 30.57 -0.85
CA LYS A 104 -27.38 29.78 -1.30
C LYS A 104 -26.99 28.64 -2.23
N ASN A 105 -25.98 28.82 -3.08
CA ASN A 105 -25.51 27.78 -3.99
C ASN A 105 -24.65 26.74 -3.25
N GLN A 106 -23.71 27.16 -2.39
CA GLN A 106 -22.90 26.22 -1.60
C GLN A 106 -23.73 25.38 -0.63
N LEU A 107 -24.75 25.96 0.02
CA LEU A 107 -25.66 25.18 0.89
C LEU A 107 -26.43 24.12 0.10
N LYS A 108 -26.81 24.38 -1.16
CA LYS A 108 -27.45 23.38 -2.02
C LYS A 108 -26.48 22.24 -2.36
N GLU A 109 -25.21 22.53 -2.65
CA GLU A 109 -24.21 21.49 -2.91
C GLU A 109 -23.91 20.65 -1.65
N ILE A 110 -23.72 21.29 -0.50
CA ILE A 110 -23.58 20.61 0.80
C ILE A 110 -24.80 19.72 1.08
N GLN A 111 -26.02 20.21 0.83
CA GLN A 111 -27.24 19.42 1.01
C GLN A 111 -27.35 18.24 0.02
N ARG A 112 -26.68 18.27 -1.14
CA ARG A 112 -26.57 17.11 -2.03
C ARG A 112 -25.54 16.11 -1.51
N VAL A 113 -24.34 16.59 -1.16
CA VAL A 113 -23.22 15.74 -0.71
C VAL A 113 -23.49 15.06 0.63
N LEU A 114 -24.36 15.62 1.48
CA LEU A 114 -24.84 14.98 2.71
C LEU A 114 -25.98 13.97 2.50
N ARG A 115 -26.50 13.78 1.27
CA ARG A 115 -27.48 12.71 1.01
C ARG A 115 -26.77 11.36 0.86
N PRO A 116 -27.44 10.23 1.20
CA PRO A 116 -26.88 8.90 0.95
C PRO A 116 -26.60 8.62 -0.53
N ASP A 117 -27.47 9.13 -1.42
CA ASP A 117 -27.51 8.75 -2.84
C ASP A 117 -26.49 9.49 -3.74
N TYR A 118 -25.62 10.35 -3.18
CA TYR A 118 -24.69 11.17 -3.96
C TYR A 118 -23.29 11.19 -3.31
N PRO A 119 -22.39 10.28 -3.67
CA PRO A 119 -21.21 9.95 -2.86
C PRO A 119 -20.03 10.93 -2.96
N GLU A 120 -19.97 11.82 -3.97
CA GLU A 120 -18.78 12.63 -4.23
C GLU A 120 -19.09 14.10 -4.51
N TRP A 121 -18.25 15.00 -3.97
CA TRP A 121 -18.26 16.41 -4.35
C TRP A 121 -17.81 16.53 -5.81
N PRO A 122 -18.55 17.25 -6.69
CA PRO A 122 -18.17 17.36 -8.10
C PRO A 122 -16.76 17.94 -8.28
N GLU A 123 -15.83 17.13 -8.79
CA GLU A 123 -14.52 17.62 -9.23
C GLU A 123 -14.73 18.48 -10.47
N SER A 124 -14.49 19.80 -10.36
CA SER A 124 -14.65 20.72 -11.48
C SER A 124 -13.60 20.46 -12.56
N GLN A 125 -14.01 19.89 -13.70
CA GLN A 125 -13.24 19.92 -14.93
C GLN A 125 -13.36 21.32 -15.56
N ARG A 126 -12.42 22.21 -15.24
CA ARG A 126 -12.20 23.48 -15.94
C ARG A 126 -10.70 23.69 -16.11
N GLU A 127 -10.33 24.35 -17.20
CA GLU A 127 -8.95 24.40 -17.70
C GLU A 127 -8.13 25.59 -17.17
N ASP A 128 -8.74 26.47 -16.36
CA ASP A 128 -8.10 27.62 -15.73
C ASP A 128 -7.70 27.31 -14.26
N GLU A 129 -6.42 27.06 -14.00
CA GLU A 129 -5.92 26.58 -12.70
C GLU A 129 -6.09 27.62 -11.57
N GLU A 130 -5.82 28.90 -11.83
CA GLU A 130 -5.89 29.98 -10.83
C GLU A 130 -7.33 30.24 -10.34
N ASP A 131 -8.29 30.25 -11.26
CA ASP A 131 -9.71 30.52 -10.97
C ASP A 131 -10.35 29.33 -10.23
N GLU A 132 -9.89 28.09 -10.48
CA GLU A 132 -10.29 26.91 -9.70
C GLU A 132 -9.64 26.86 -8.30
N GLU A 133 -8.39 27.31 -8.12
CA GLU A 133 -7.76 27.36 -6.79
C GLU A 133 -8.46 28.38 -5.87
N GLN A 134 -8.72 29.60 -6.36
CA GLN A 134 -9.42 30.62 -5.57
C GLN A 134 -10.86 30.19 -5.23
N ARG A 135 -11.55 29.50 -6.15
CA ARG A 135 -12.85 28.88 -5.88
C ARG A 135 -12.76 27.75 -4.85
N ARG A 136 -11.73 26.90 -4.90
CA ARG A 136 -11.51 25.81 -3.92
C ARG A 136 -11.28 26.37 -2.51
N SER A 137 -10.42 27.38 -2.38
CA SER A 137 -10.16 28.09 -1.12
C SER A 137 -11.44 28.71 -0.53
N SER A 138 -12.27 29.32 -1.39
CA SER A 138 -13.57 29.88 -1.00
C SER A 138 -14.55 28.80 -0.53
N ARG A 139 -14.61 27.65 -1.22
CA ARG A 139 -15.42 26.48 -0.82
C ARG A 139 -14.97 25.90 0.53
N GLU A 140 -13.67 25.69 0.72
CA GLU A 140 -13.10 25.17 1.97
C GLU A 140 -13.41 26.10 3.15
N SER A 141 -13.26 27.41 2.96
CA SER A 141 -13.61 28.42 3.95
C SER A 141 -15.10 28.36 4.30
N PHE A 142 -15.98 28.21 3.31
CA PHE A 142 -17.41 28.06 3.52
C PHE A 142 -17.78 26.76 4.25
N VAL A 143 -17.11 25.65 3.95
CA VAL A 143 -17.30 24.37 4.67
C VAL A 143 -16.87 24.50 6.13
N LYS A 144 -15.71 25.11 6.43
CA LYS A 144 -15.28 25.38 7.81
C LYS A 144 -16.30 26.23 8.58
N ILE A 145 -16.86 27.25 7.94
CA ILE A 145 -17.93 28.08 8.52
C ILE A 145 -19.19 27.22 8.77
N THR A 146 -19.61 26.41 7.80
CA THR A 146 -20.81 25.56 7.89
C THR A 146 -20.67 24.51 9.00
N VAL A 147 -19.52 23.83 9.09
CA VAL A 147 -19.17 22.89 10.16
C VAL A 147 -19.25 23.58 11.52
N ASN A 148 -18.70 24.78 11.68
CA ASN A 148 -18.80 25.55 12.93
C ASN A 148 -20.25 25.91 13.30
N PHE A 149 -21.11 26.21 12.32
CA PHE A 149 -22.54 26.43 12.57
C PHE A 149 -23.27 25.13 12.94
N LEU A 150 -22.97 24.00 12.29
CA LEU A 150 -23.54 22.69 12.64
C LEU A 150 -23.20 22.31 14.10
N ARG A 151 -21.94 22.45 14.52
CA ARG A 151 -21.53 22.22 15.92
C ARG A 151 -22.25 23.17 16.90
N ARG A 152 -22.39 24.46 16.57
CA ARG A 152 -23.21 25.41 17.37
C ARG A 152 -24.68 24.99 17.46
N MET A 153 -25.22 24.35 16.43
CA MET A 153 -26.58 23.77 16.40
C MET A 153 -26.66 22.37 17.08
N LYS A 154 -25.56 21.90 17.69
CA LYS A 154 -25.41 20.56 18.28
C LYS A 154 -25.61 19.41 17.28
N GLN A 155 -25.27 19.64 16.02
CA GLN A 155 -25.33 18.66 14.93
C GLN A 155 -23.92 18.12 14.64
N GLU A 156 -23.28 17.52 15.64
CA GLU A 156 -21.90 17.02 15.55
C GLU A 156 -21.73 15.97 14.45
N GLU A 157 -22.63 14.98 14.38
CA GLU A 157 -22.58 13.92 13.35
C GLU A 157 -22.61 14.46 11.91
N LEU A 158 -23.40 15.51 11.66
CA LEU A 158 -23.48 16.18 10.36
C LEU A 158 -22.25 17.06 10.10
N ALA A 159 -21.69 17.68 11.15
CA ALA A 159 -20.47 18.46 11.06
C ALA A 159 -19.28 17.57 10.66
N ASP A 160 -19.16 16.40 11.28
CA ASP A 160 -18.09 15.43 11.01
C ASP A 160 -18.29 14.69 9.68
N CYS A 161 -19.54 14.34 9.32
CA CYS A 161 -19.89 13.82 8.00
C CYS A 161 -19.51 14.80 6.88
N LEU A 162 -19.87 16.09 7.02
CA LEU A 162 -19.51 17.13 6.06
C LEU A 162 -17.99 17.29 5.93
N GLN A 163 -17.28 17.36 7.06
CA GLN A 163 -15.83 17.48 7.09
C GLN A 163 -15.17 16.28 6.39
N SER A 164 -15.61 15.07 6.73
CA SER A 164 -15.11 13.82 6.14
C SER A 164 -15.35 13.76 4.63
N ARG A 165 -16.59 13.97 4.16
CA ARG A 165 -16.93 13.91 2.73
C ARG A 165 -16.26 15.00 1.88
N PHE A 166 -16.05 16.20 2.45
CA PHE A 166 -15.38 17.29 1.73
C PHE A 166 -13.87 17.02 1.53
N HIS A 167 -13.18 16.48 2.55
CA HIS A 167 -11.76 16.18 2.45
C HIS A 167 -11.44 14.80 1.84
N ALA A 168 -12.41 13.88 1.78
CA ALA A 168 -12.22 12.52 1.25
C ALA A 168 -11.62 12.47 -0.17
N PRO A 169 -12.02 13.27 -1.18
CA PRO A 169 -11.40 13.25 -2.51
C PRO A 169 -9.91 13.65 -2.49
N LEU A 170 -9.55 14.67 -1.70
CA LEU A 170 -8.17 15.12 -1.54
C LEU A 170 -7.32 14.08 -0.79
N CYS A 171 -7.87 13.49 0.28
CA CYS A 171 -7.25 12.41 1.02
C CYS A 171 -7.01 11.18 0.12
N ARG A 172 -8.02 10.76 -0.64
CA ARG A 172 -7.96 9.65 -1.61
C ARG A 172 -6.85 9.89 -2.64
N ARG A 173 -6.76 11.10 -3.22
CA ARG A 173 -5.70 11.48 -4.16
C ARG A 173 -4.30 11.38 -3.52
N LYS A 174 -4.13 11.86 -2.28
CA LYS A 174 -2.85 11.78 -1.54
C LYS A 174 -2.48 10.31 -1.23
N LEU A 175 -3.40 9.55 -0.65
CA LEU A 175 -3.25 8.13 -0.37
C LEU A 175 -2.90 7.30 -1.63
N LYS A 176 -3.59 7.52 -2.75
CA LYS A 176 -3.25 6.90 -4.04
C LYS A 176 -1.82 7.25 -4.47
N SER A 177 -1.41 8.52 -4.37
CA SER A 177 -0.03 8.94 -4.69
C SER A 177 1.02 8.22 -3.84
N ASP A 178 0.79 8.10 -2.53
CA ASP A 178 1.77 7.52 -1.61
C ASP A 178 1.78 5.98 -1.65
N LEU A 179 0.64 5.32 -1.85
CA LEU A 179 0.58 3.87 -2.12
C LEU A 179 1.17 3.52 -3.49
N LYS A 180 0.96 4.36 -4.51
CA LYS A 180 1.63 4.23 -5.81
C LYS A 180 3.15 4.29 -5.63
N LYS A 181 3.71 5.28 -4.92
CA LYS A 181 5.15 5.34 -4.61
C LYS A 181 5.62 4.10 -3.83
N LYS A 182 4.84 3.62 -2.86
CA LYS A 182 5.18 2.44 -2.02
C LYS A 182 5.27 1.14 -2.84
N PHE A 183 4.42 0.95 -3.85
CA PHE A 183 4.29 -0.32 -4.57
C PHE A 183 4.65 -0.31 -6.06
N GLN A 184 4.99 0.85 -6.63
CA GLN A 184 5.45 0.99 -8.01
C GLN A 184 6.72 0.18 -8.31
N CYS A 185 7.58 -0.04 -7.31
CA CYS A 185 8.88 -0.68 -7.45
C CYS A 185 8.95 -1.99 -6.63
N VAL A 186 9.47 -3.06 -7.22
CA VAL A 186 9.69 -4.33 -6.51
C VAL A 186 11.10 -4.36 -5.91
N PHE A 187 11.20 -4.71 -4.62
CA PHE A 187 12.49 -4.87 -3.96
C PHE A 187 13.09 -6.26 -4.24
N GLU A 188 13.80 -6.38 -5.35
CA GLU A 188 14.48 -7.60 -5.81
C GLU A 188 15.84 -7.82 -5.10
N GLY A 189 15.90 -7.55 -3.79
CA GLY A 189 17.14 -7.57 -3.02
C GLY A 189 17.99 -6.30 -3.23
N ILE A 190 19.30 -6.46 -3.41
CA ILE A 190 20.23 -5.31 -3.53
C ILE A 190 20.11 -4.70 -4.94
N THR A 191 19.09 -3.87 -5.15
CA THR A 191 18.98 -3.01 -6.34
C THR A 191 20.22 -2.12 -6.44
N LYS A 192 20.94 -2.19 -7.58
CA LYS A 192 22.00 -1.22 -7.89
C LYS A 192 21.42 0.19 -7.85
N ALA A 193 22.14 1.13 -7.25
CA ALA A 193 21.76 2.54 -7.28
C ALA A 193 21.59 3.00 -8.74
N GLY A 194 20.39 3.44 -9.11
CA GLY A 194 20.10 4.06 -10.41
C GLY A 194 18.89 3.55 -11.18
N ASN A 195 18.46 2.29 -11.03
CA ASN A 195 17.34 1.73 -11.81
C ASN A 195 16.43 0.80 -10.97
N PRO A 196 15.27 1.26 -10.49
CA PRO A 196 14.30 0.40 -9.81
C PRO A 196 13.48 -0.43 -10.82
N THR A 197 13.25 -1.72 -10.52
CA THR A 197 12.39 -2.59 -11.33
C THR A 197 10.91 -2.23 -11.08
N LEU A 198 10.24 -1.67 -12.09
CA LEU A 198 8.82 -1.29 -11.98
C LEU A 198 7.91 -2.53 -11.97
N LEU A 199 7.06 -2.67 -10.96
CA LEU A 199 6.16 -3.82 -10.79
C LEU A 199 5.33 -4.09 -12.06
N ASN A 200 4.74 -3.05 -12.65
CA ASN A 200 3.94 -3.18 -13.88
C ASN A 200 4.71 -3.72 -15.10
N GLN A 201 6.04 -3.59 -15.17
CA GLN A 201 6.84 -4.12 -16.27
C GLN A 201 7.12 -5.62 -16.11
N ILE A 202 7.27 -6.08 -14.86
CA ILE A 202 7.67 -7.45 -14.53
C ILE A 202 6.54 -8.34 -14.01
N TYR A 203 5.37 -7.77 -13.72
CA TYR A 203 4.23 -8.52 -13.22
C TYR A 203 3.71 -9.46 -14.31
N THR A 204 3.52 -10.71 -13.93
CA THR A 204 2.84 -11.75 -14.71
C THR A 204 1.65 -12.18 -13.86
N GLU A 205 0.47 -12.28 -14.46
CA GLU A 205 -0.75 -12.67 -13.74
C GLU A 205 -0.55 -14.07 -13.13
N LEU A 206 -0.98 -14.25 -11.88
CA LEU A 206 -0.88 -15.53 -11.17
C LEU A 206 -2.12 -16.36 -11.43
N TYR A 207 -1.96 -17.68 -11.53
CA TYR A 207 -3.12 -18.59 -11.55
C TYR A 207 -3.69 -18.69 -10.13
N ILE A 208 -4.93 -18.22 -9.98
CA ILE A 208 -5.69 -18.20 -8.72
C ILE A 208 -6.97 -18.98 -8.93
N THR A 209 -7.29 -19.85 -7.97
CA THR A 209 -8.51 -20.67 -7.98
C THR A 209 -9.37 -20.40 -6.76
N GLU A 210 -10.68 -20.63 -6.90
CA GLU A 210 -11.60 -20.73 -5.76
C GLU A 210 -11.20 -21.94 -4.92
N GLY A 211 -10.89 -21.72 -3.64
CA GLY A 211 -10.47 -22.77 -2.72
C GLY A 211 -11.67 -23.60 -2.27
N GLY A 212 -11.51 -24.93 -2.28
CA GLY A 212 -12.56 -25.84 -1.82
C GLY A 212 -13.03 -25.54 -0.39
N THR A 213 -14.33 -25.70 -0.15
CA THR A 213 -14.95 -25.45 1.16
C THR A 213 -14.48 -26.46 2.20
N GLY A 214 -13.62 -26.02 3.12
CA GLY A 214 -13.46 -26.62 4.44
C GLY A 214 -12.25 -27.54 4.69
N GLU A 215 -11.60 -28.08 3.66
CA GLU A 215 -10.44 -28.97 3.89
C GLU A 215 -9.15 -28.15 4.13
N VAL A 216 -8.71 -28.13 5.40
CA VAL A 216 -7.34 -27.77 5.77
C VAL A 216 -6.46 -28.94 5.33
N ASN A 217 -5.90 -28.87 4.13
CA ASN A 217 -4.97 -29.89 3.67
C ASN A 217 -3.63 -29.76 4.42
N ASP A 218 -3.50 -30.45 5.55
CA ASP A 218 -2.31 -30.53 6.41
C ASP A 218 -1.09 -31.21 5.73
N GLU A 219 -1.22 -31.59 4.45
CA GLU A 219 -0.09 -32.07 3.66
C GLU A 219 1.04 -31.05 3.54
N HIS A 220 2.28 -31.55 3.56
CA HIS A 220 3.49 -30.74 3.33
C HIS A 220 3.39 -29.90 2.05
N GLU A 221 3.91 -28.67 2.08
CA GLU A 221 3.89 -27.71 0.95
C GLU A 221 4.32 -28.34 -0.39
N VAL A 222 5.26 -29.29 -0.35
CA VAL A 222 5.73 -30.06 -1.53
C VAL A 222 4.60 -30.87 -2.20
N ARG A 223 3.74 -31.56 -1.43
CA ARG A 223 2.61 -32.32 -1.99
C ARG A 223 1.54 -31.41 -2.57
N GLN A 224 1.35 -30.22 -2.00
CA GLN A 224 0.41 -29.22 -2.53
C GLN A 224 0.87 -28.73 -3.91
N ILE A 225 2.17 -28.43 -4.06
CA ILE A 225 2.80 -28.08 -5.35
C ILE A 225 2.69 -29.23 -6.36
N GLU A 226 2.99 -30.47 -5.95
CA GLU A 226 2.88 -31.64 -6.84
C GLU A 226 1.44 -31.90 -7.27
N THR A 227 0.46 -31.75 -6.39
CA THR A 227 -0.96 -31.94 -6.68
C THR A 227 -1.47 -30.82 -7.60
N ALA A 228 -1.10 -29.56 -7.36
CA ALA A 228 -1.39 -28.44 -8.25
C ALA A 228 -0.82 -28.60 -9.68
N SER A 229 0.28 -29.35 -9.83
CA SER A 229 0.89 -29.65 -11.13
C SER A 229 0.19 -30.77 -11.92
N ARG A 230 -0.73 -31.52 -11.29
CA ARG A 230 -1.53 -32.57 -11.94
C ARG A 230 -2.82 -31.96 -12.48
N LYS A 231 -3.33 -32.51 -13.59
CA LYS A 231 -4.67 -32.13 -14.08
C LYS A 231 -5.71 -32.54 -13.04
N PRO A 232 -6.56 -31.62 -12.55
CA PRO A 232 -7.64 -31.98 -11.64
C PRO A 232 -8.75 -32.76 -12.38
N ASP A 233 -9.39 -33.70 -11.70
CA ASP A 233 -10.53 -34.49 -12.23
C ASP A 233 -11.80 -33.64 -12.44
N ARG A 234 -11.83 -32.42 -11.89
CA ARG A 234 -12.94 -31.46 -11.96
C ARG A 234 -12.40 -30.09 -12.39
N PRO A 235 -13.10 -29.34 -13.27
CA PRO A 235 -12.70 -27.98 -13.61
C PRO A 235 -12.71 -27.09 -12.36
N GLU A 236 -11.57 -26.44 -12.09
CA GLU A 236 -11.42 -25.44 -11.01
C GLU A 236 -11.96 -24.08 -11.47
N THR A 237 -12.72 -23.38 -10.61
CA THR A 237 -13.12 -21.98 -10.88
C THR A 237 -11.86 -21.11 -10.82
N THR A 238 -11.43 -20.56 -11.96
CA THR A 238 -10.34 -19.58 -12.01
C THR A 238 -10.86 -18.20 -11.64
N ILE A 239 -10.17 -17.50 -10.74
CA ILE A 239 -10.53 -16.15 -10.27
C ILE A 239 -9.48 -15.17 -10.79
N ARG A 240 -9.93 -14.05 -11.37
CA ARG A 240 -9.03 -12.94 -11.75
C ARG A 240 -8.87 -11.97 -10.58
N GLN A 241 -7.74 -11.28 -10.51
CA GLN A 241 -7.40 -10.38 -9.41
C GLN A 241 -8.45 -9.26 -9.20
N GLU A 242 -9.04 -8.72 -10.26
CA GLU A 242 -10.10 -7.69 -10.23
C GLU A 242 -11.50 -8.24 -9.88
N ASP A 243 -11.66 -9.56 -9.82
CA ASP A 243 -12.92 -10.24 -9.52
C ASP A 243 -12.92 -10.84 -8.10
N ILE A 244 -11.87 -10.59 -7.30
CA ILE A 244 -11.66 -11.27 -6.01
C ILE A 244 -12.73 -11.01 -4.94
N PHE A 245 -13.50 -9.91 -5.06
CA PHE A 245 -14.65 -9.61 -4.19
C PHE A 245 -16.00 -9.82 -4.90
N LYS A 246 -16.03 -10.44 -6.08
CA LYS A 246 -17.26 -10.69 -6.83
C LYS A 246 -17.73 -12.12 -6.61
N ALA A 247 -19.02 -12.27 -6.33
CA ALA A 247 -19.65 -13.58 -6.18
C ALA A 247 -19.49 -14.43 -7.45
N SER A 248 -19.27 -15.74 -7.28
CA SER A 248 -19.28 -16.69 -8.39
C SER A 248 -20.69 -16.81 -9.00
N PRO A 249 -20.81 -17.06 -10.32
CA PRO A 249 -22.11 -17.04 -11.01
C PRO A 249 -23.11 -18.03 -10.39
N GLY A 250 -24.13 -17.51 -9.71
CA GLY A 250 -25.17 -18.29 -9.03
C GLY A 250 -25.17 -18.21 -7.49
N ARG A 251 -24.24 -17.47 -6.87
CA ARG A 251 -24.38 -17.03 -5.47
C ARG A 251 -24.96 -15.62 -5.40
N ASP A 252 -25.94 -15.43 -4.51
CA ASP A 252 -26.55 -14.14 -4.16
C ASP A 252 -25.84 -13.46 -2.95
N GLU A 253 -24.83 -14.12 -2.38
CA GLU A 253 -24.09 -13.66 -1.20
C GLU A 253 -23.01 -12.63 -1.58
N THR A 254 -23.00 -11.49 -0.89
CA THR A 254 -21.97 -10.45 -1.06
C THR A 254 -20.65 -10.90 -0.43
N ILE A 255 -19.62 -11.11 -1.25
CA ILE A 255 -18.28 -11.46 -0.75
C ILE A 255 -17.60 -10.21 -0.18
N THR A 256 -17.46 -10.18 1.14
CA THR A 256 -16.77 -9.13 1.89
C THR A 256 -15.44 -9.60 2.46
N ARG A 257 -15.31 -10.87 2.86
CA ARG A 257 -14.14 -11.43 3.56
C ARG A 257 -13.50 -12.54 2.72
N VAL A 258 -12.30 -12.27 2.21
CA VAL A 258 -11.54 -13.21 1.37
C VAL A 258 -10.26 -13.65 2.08
N MET A 259 -10.03 -14.95 2.14
CA MET A 259 -8.73 -15.52 2.55
C MET A 259 -8.02 -16.11 1.34
N THR A 260 -6.80 -15.65 1.06
CA THR A 260 -5.94 -16.21 0.01
C THR A 260 -4.82 -17.05 0.61
N LYS A 261 -4.86 -18.35 0.32
CA LYS A 261 -3.87 -19.35 0.71
C LYS A 261 -2.82 -19.54 -0.40
N GLY A 262 -1.69 -20.12 -0.04
CA GLY A 262 -0.66 -20.59 -0.97
C GLY A 262 0.71 -20.72 -0.30
N VAL A 263 1.61 -21.49 -0.91
CA VAL A 263 2.94 -21.80 -0.34
C VAL A 263 3.86 -20.58 -0.22
N ALA A 264 5.03 -20.75 0.42
CA ALA A 264 6.03 -19.69 0.52
C ALA A 264 6.53 -19.25 -0.88
N GLY A 265 6.71 -17.94 -1.09
CA GLY A 265 7.24 -17.40 -2.35
C GLY A 265 6.31 -17.48 -3.57
N ILE A 266 5.07 -17.99 -3.43
CA ILE A 266 4.12 -18.20 -4.53
C ILE A 266 3.56 -16.92 -5.15
N GLY A 267 3.80 -15.76 -4.53
CA GLY A 267 3.42 -14.44 -5.05
C GLY A 267 2.32 -13.69 -4.28
N LYS A 268 1.78 -14.23 -3.18
CA LYS A 268 0.69 -13.61 -2.37
C LYS A 268 0.89 -12.11 -2.08
N THR A 269 2.06 -11.71 -1.57
CA THR A 269 2.39 -10.31 -1.28
C THR A 269 2.51 -9.46 -2.56
N VAL A 270 2.99 -10.03 -3.67
CA VAL A 270 3.10 -9.30 -4.95
C VAL A 270 1.72 -9.08 -5.56
N LEU A 271 0.79 -10.03 -5.36
CA LEU A 271 -0.61 -9.96 -5.79
C LEU A 271 -1.36 -8.82 -5.07
N THR A 272 -1.23 -8.71 -3.75
CA THR A 272 -1.84 -7.62 -2.96
C THR A 272 -1.23 -6.25 -3.27
N GLN A 273 0.09 -6.20 -3.48
CA GLN A 273 0.78 -5.00 -3.95
C GLN A 273 0.30 -4.55 -5.34
N LYS A 274 0.12 -5.50 -6.27
CA LYS A 274 -0.38 -5.21 -7.62
C LYS A 274 -1.82 -4.70 -7.59
N PHE A 275 -2.70 -5.32 -6.79
CA PHE A 275 -4.07 -4.83 -6.60
C PHE A 275 -4.11 -3.39 -6.09
N THR A 276 -3.30 -3.08 -5.08
CA THR A 276 -3.22 -1.71 -4.56
C THR A 276 -2.65 -0.74 -5.59
N LEU A 277 -1.63 -1.15 -6.36
CA LEU A 277 -1.06 -0.32 -7.41
C LEU A 277 -2.06 -0.04 -8.54
N ASP A 278 -2.84 -1.03 -8.99
CA ASP A 278 -3.85 -0.84 -10.03
C ASP A 278 -5.02 0.06 -9.57
N TRP A 279 -5.42 -0.03 -8.30
CA TRP A 279 -6.37 0.89 -7.69
C TRP A 279 -5.81 2.32 -7.59
N ALA A 280 -4.52 2.45 -7.24
CA ALA A 280 -3.83 3.74 -7.12
C ALA A 280 -3.44 4.38 -8.47
N GLU A 281 -3.48 3.62 -9.55
CA GLU A 281 -3.27 4.07 -10.93
C GLU A 281 -4.58 4.20 -11.73
N ASP A 282 -5.73 4.13 -11.06
CA ASP A 282 -7.08 4.26 -11.65
C ASP A 282 -7.41 3.21 -12.74
N LYS A 283 -6.77 2.04 -12.68
CA LYS A 283 -6.91 0.95 -13.67
C LYS A 283 -8.01 -0.05 -13.33
N ALA A 284 -8.22 -0.33 -12.05
CA ALA A 284 -9.15 -1.36 -11.58
C ALA A 284 -9.81 -0.97 -10.24
N ASN A 285 -10.87 -1.68 -9.86
CA ASN A 285 -11.56 -1.55 -8.56
C ASN A 285 -11.99 -0.10 -8.20
N GLN A 286 -12.54 0.63 -9.17
CA GLN A 286 -12.96 2.03 -9.00
C GLN A 286 -14.20 2.22 -8.11
N ASP A 287 -14.86 1.11 -7.73
CA ASP A 287 -15.88 1.08 -6.68
C ASP A 287 -15.30 1.26 -5.26
N ILE A 288 -13.99 1.11 -5.08
CA ILE A 288 -13.31 1.26 -3.78
C ILE A 288 -12.86 2.72 -3.60
N GLN A 289 -13.31 3.36 -2.52
CA GLN A 289 -12.91 4.73 -2.17
C GLN A 289 -11.59 4.80 -1.38
N PHE A 290 -11.32 3.81 -0.51
CA PHE A 290 -10.08 3.72 0.26
C PHE A 290 -9.55 2.28 0.35
N THR A 291 -8.24 2.10 0.17
CA THR A 291 -7.55 0.81 0.37
C THR A 291 -6.47 0.97 1.44
N PHE A 292 -6.49 0.11 2.46
CA PHE A 292 -5.56 0.11 3.59
C PHE A 292 -4.77 -1.20 3.67
N PRO A 293 -3.61 -1.28 2.99
CA PRO A 293 -2.74 -2.46 3.02
C PRO A 293 -1.80 -2.42 4.23
N LEU A 294 -1.93 -3.43 5.09
CA LEU A 294 -1.23 -3.61 6.36
C LEU A 294 -0.59 -5.00 6.39
N THR A 295 0.66 -5.12 6.84
CA THR A 295 1.27 -6.44 7.09
C THR A 295 1.10 -6.85 8.55
N PHE A 296 0.94 -8.14 8.82
CA PHE A 296 0.97 -8.62 10.21
C PHE A 296 2.31 -8.35 10.90
N ARG A 297 3.42 -8.24 10.14
CA ARG A 297 4.72 -7.77 10.66
C ARG A 297 4.65 -6.37 11.26
N GLU A 298 4.02 -5.43 10.57
CA GLU A 298 3.82 -4.05 11.06
C GLU A 298 2.91 -4.04 12.30
N LEU A 299 1.81 -4.82 12.28
CA LEU A 299 0.85 -4.91 13.38
C LEU A 299 1.45 -5.56 14.65
N ASN A 300 2.33 -6.55 14.50
CA ASN A 300 3.03 -7.20 15.63
C ASN A 300 3.86 -6.22 16.48
N VAL A 301 4.35 -5.11 15.90
CA VAL A 301 5.11 -4.07 16.62
C VAL A 301 4.20 -3.30 17.61
N LEU A 302 2.90 -3.34 17.39
CA LEU A 302 1.90 -2.57 18.15
C LEU A 302 1.22 -3.37 19.28
N LYS A 303 1.55 -4.66 19.44
CA LYS A 303 0.89 -5.61 20.36
C LYS A 303 0.77 -5.17 21.83
N GLU A 304 1.63 -4.26 22.31
CA GLU A 304 1.68 -3.81 23.72
C GLU A 304 0.98 -2.45 23.93
N LYS A 305 0.34 -1.91 22.89
CA LYS A 305 -0.34 -0.62 22.91
C LYS A 305 -1.84 -0.82 22.65
N LYS A 306 -2.63 0.12 23.15
CA LYS A 306 -4.06 0.23 22.81
C LYS A 306 -4.27 1.30 21.74
N PHE A 307 -5.22 1.04 20.85
CA PHE A 307 -5.67 1.92 19.79
C PHE A 307 -7.17 1.69 19.57
N SER A 308 -7.86 2.73 19.12
CA SER A 308 -9.10 2.59 18.37
C SER A 308 -8.82 2.21 16.91
N LEU A 309 -9.83 1.74 16.16
CA LEU A 309 -9.64 1.43 14.74
C LEU A 309 -9.27 2.69 13.94
N VAL A 310 -9.87 3.83 14.28
CA VAL A 310 -9.55 5.14 13.69
C VAL A 310 -8.09 5.51 13.94
N GLU A 311 -7.61 5.41 15.18
CA GLU A 311 -6.21 5.70 15.52
C GLU A 311 -5.23 4.73 14.82
N LEU A 312 -5.60 3.46 14.66
CA LEU A 312 -4.78 2.47 13.96
C LEU A 312 -4.63 2.83 12.47
N VAL A 313 -5.73 3.23 11.80
CA VAL A 313 -5.66 3.71 10.41
C VAL A 313 -4.84 4.99 10.32
N HIS A 314 -5.07 5.96 11.22
CA HIS A 314 -4.34 7.23 11.27
C HIS A 314 -2.83 7.07 11.52
N LEU A 315 -2.41 6.00 12.20
CA LEU A 315 -1.01 5.69 12.47
C LEU A 315 -0.26 5.21 11.21
N PHE A 316 -0.91 4.42 10.36
CA PHE A 316 -0.32 3.89 9.13
C PHE A 316 -0.56 4.77 7.89
N PHE A 317 -1.62 5.59 7.92
CA PHE A 317 -2.06 6.45 6.82
C PHE A 317 -2.36 7.87 7.36
N PRO A 318 -1.33 8.65 7.73
CA PRO A 318 -1.50 9.95 8.37
C PRO A 318 -2.28 10.97 7.52
N GLU A 319 -2.38 10.74 6.20
CA GLU A 319 -3.21 11.50 5.27
C GLU A 319 -4.70 11.49 5.66
N THR A 320 -5.17 10.39 6.27
CA THR A 320 -6.55 10.27 6.77
C THR A 320 -6.78 11.11 8.02
N LYS A 321 -5.76 11.25 8.87
CA LYS A 321 -5.76 12.12 10.05
C LYS A 321 -5.72 13.59 9.67
N GLU A 322 -4.85 13.97 8.73
CA GLU A 322 -4.78 15.33 8.19
C GLU A 322 -6.10 15.78 7.56
N ALA A 323 -6.80 14.86 6.88
CA ALA A 323 -8.12 15.08 6.31
C ALA A 323 -9.27 15.09 7.33
N GLY A 324 -9.01 14.74 8.60
CA GLY A 324 -10.04 14.64 9.65
C GLY A 324 -11.04 13.50 9.43
N ILE A 325 -10.67 12.43 8.72
CA ILE A 325 -11.57 11.31 8.42
C ILE A 325 -11.58 10.35 9.61
N SER A 326 -12.71 10.28 10.31
CA SER A 326 -12.96 9.32 11.41
C SER A 326 -14.04 8.28 11.05
N ARG A 327 -15.02 8.64 10.21
CA ARG A 327 -16.18 7.81 9.85
C ARG A 327 -15.88 6.95 8.62
N PHE A 328 -15.22 5.81 8.83
CA PHE A 328 -14.88 4.88 7.74
C PHE A 328 -16.08 4.06 7.23
N GLU A 329 -17.18 4.04 7.99
CA GLU A 329 -18.46 3.40 7.64
C GLU A 329 -19.15 4.04 6.44
N GLU A 330 -18.89 5.33 6.20
CA GLU A 330 -19.50 6.10 5.10
C GLU A 330 -18.86 5.81 3.74
N PHE A 331 -17.75 5.05 3.69
CA PHE A 331 -16.98 4.82 2.47
C PHE A 331 -16.87 3.34 2.12
N GLN A 332 -16.73 3.04 0.83
CA GLN A 332 -16.32 1.70 0.41
C GLN A 332 -14.81 1.51 0.70
N VAL A 333 -14.52 0.96 1.87
CA VAL A 333 -13.16 0.67 2.35
C VAL A 333 -12.79 -0.79 2.08
N VAL A 334 -11.51 -1.02 1.73
CA VAL A 334 -10.90 -2.35 1.70
C VAL A 334 -9.66 -2.40 2.59
N PHE A 335 -9.63 -3.34 3.54
CA PHE A 335 -8.45 -3.67 4.33
C PHE A 335 -7.75 -4.88 3.71
N ILE A 336 -6.43 -4.80 3.53
CA ILE A 336 -5.62 -5.92 3.07
C ILE A 336 -4.62 -6.28 4.16
N PHE A 337 -4.73 -7.49 4.71
CA PHE A 337 -3.87 -8.00 5.77
C PHE A 337 -2.92 -9.07 5.21
N ASP A 338 -1.67 -8.68 4.94
CA ASP A 338 -0.68 -9.57 4.33
C ASP A 338 0.14 -10.33 5.39
N GLY A 339 0.23 -11.65 5.23
CA GLY A 339 1.13 -12.52 6.01
C GLY A 339 0.61 -12.97 7.37
N LEU A 340 -0.63 -13.50 7.45
CA LEU A 340 -1.18 -14.08 8.69
C LEU A 340 -0.30 -15.21 9.27
N ASP A 341 0.47 -15.92 8.43
CA ASP A 341 1.48 -16.90 8.88
C ASP A 341 2.61 -16.30 9.73
N GLU A 342 2.68 -14.98 9.83
CA GLU A 342 3.65 -14.22 10.62
C GLU A 342 3.01 -13.46 11.78
N CYS A 343 1.69 -13.61 11.98
CA CYS A 343 0.96 -13.05 13.11
C CYS A 343 1.47 -13.62 14.45
N ARG A 344 1.61 -12.75 15.45
CA ARG A 344 1.99 -13.11 16.83
C ARG A 344 0.99 -12.57 17.86
N LEU A 345 -0.13 -12.03 17.38
CA LEU A 345 -1.26 -11.61 18.18
C LEU A 345 -2.09 -12.85 18.53
N PRO A 346 -2.68 -12.95 19.74
CA PRO A 346 -3.39 -14.15 20.16
C PRO A 346 -4.66 -14.44 19.32
N LEU A 347 -5.25 -13.40 18.70
CA LEU A 347 -6.46 -13.48 17.86
C LEU A 347 -7.55 -14.38 18.47
N ASP A 348 -7.86 -14.19 19.75
CA ASP A 348 -8.82 -15.04 20.46
C ASP A 348 -10.25 -14.68 20.06
N PHE A 349 -10.72 -15.29 18.98
CA PHE A 349 -12.10 -15.12 18.53
C PHE A 349 -13.11 -15.53 19.61
N HIS A 350 -12.85 -16.53 20.47
CA HIS A 350 -13.87 -16.99 21.41
C HIS A 350 -14.05 -16.09 22.63
N ASN A 351 -12.96 -15.53 23.16
CA ASN A 351 -12.98 -14.77 24.42
C ASN A 351 -12.82 -13.25 24.26
N ASN A 352 -12.40 -12.75 23.09
CA ASN A 352 -12.26 -11.30 22.90
C ASN A 352 -13.61 -10.57 22.97
N GLU A 353 -13.60 -9.40 23.62
CA GLU A 353 -14.75 -8.52 23.79
C GLU A 353 -15.36 -8.12 22.43
N ILE A 354 -16.69 -8.10 22.34
CA ILE A 354 -17.41 -7.69 21.13
C ILE A 354 -17.41 -6.17 21.05
N LEU A 355 -16.85 -5.64 19.96
CA LEU A 355 -16.65 -4.21 19.74
C LEU A 355 -17.36 -3.78 18.45
N THR A 356 -18.17 -2.73 18.56
CA THR A 356 -18.93 -2.15 17.43
C THR A 356 -18.61 -0.67 17.18
N ASP A 357 -17.99 0.01 18.13
CA ASP A 357 -17.55 1.40 18.00
C ASP A 357 -16.10 1.47 17.52
N VAL A 358 -15.86 2.15 16.40
CA VAL A 358 -14.51 2.31 15.81
C VAL A 358 -13.61 3.28 16.58
N THR A 359 -14.16 4.05 17.52
CA THR A 359 -13.47 5.04 18.35
C THR A 359 -13.02 4.51 19.72
N GLU A 360 -13.52 3.34 20.13
CA GLU A 360 -13.15 2.72 21.41
C GLU A 360 -11.74 2.10 21.36
N SER A 361 -10.93 2.35 22.40
CA SER A 361 -9.49 2.02 22.40
C SER A 361 -9.20 0.70 23.10
N THR A 362 -8.75 -0.29 22.33
CA THR A 362 -8.49 -1.67 22.79
C THR A 362 -7.16 -2.21 22.23
N SER A 363 -6.81 -3.47 22.51
CA SER A 363 -5.61 -4.09 21.93
C SER A 363 -5.77 -4.38 20.43
N VAL A 364 -4.66 -4.42 19.71
CA VAL A 364 -4.67 -4.68 18.25
C VAL A 364 -5.29 -6.04 17.91
N ASP A 365 -5.15 -7.04 18.78
CA ASP A 365 -5.77 -8.36 18.55
C ASP A 365 -7.32 -8.30 18.65
N VAL A 366 -7.88 -7.56 19.61
CA VAL A 366 -9.34 -7.37 19.77
C VAL A 366 -9.90 -6.58 18.58
N LEU A 367 -9.20 -5.53 18.11
CA LEU A 367 -9.57 -4.80 16.89
C LEU A 367 -9.64 -5.74 15.69
N LEU A 368 -8.60 -6.54 15.45
CA LEU A 368 -8.53 -7.44 14.29
C LEU A 368 -9.58 -8.54 14.37
N THR A 369 -9.80 -9.18 15.53
CA THR A 369 -10.85 -10.21 15.66
C THR A 369 -12.24 -9.66 15.40
N ASN A 370 -12.54 -8.43 15.83
CA ASN A 370 -13.84 -7.80 15.59
C ASN A 370 -14.02 -7.31 14.15
N LEU A 371 -12.97 -6.80 13.50
CA LEU A 371 -12.99 -6.44 12.08
C LEU A 371 -13.14 -7.69 11.20
N ILE A 372 -12.41 -8.77 11.51
CA ILE A 372 -12.51 -10.06 10.81
C ILE A 372 -13.89 -10.68 10.98
N ARG A 373 -14.52 -10.55 12.14
CA ARG A 373 -15.92 -10.97 12.35
C ARG A 373 -16.96 -10.08 11.68
N GLY A 374 -16.61 -8.84 11.33
CA GLY A 374 -17.57 -7.84 10.86
C GLY A 374 -18.38 -7.17 11.96
N ASN A 375 -17.95 -7.24 13.23
CA ASN A 375 -18.52 -6.44 14.32
C ASN A 375 -18.10 -4.96 14.17
N LEU A 376 -16.84 -4.73 13.78
CA LEU A 376 -16.34 -3.42 13.34
C LEU A 376 -16.41 -3.33 11.81
N LEU A 377 -16.83 -2.17 11.29
CA LEU A 377 -16.99 -1.87 9.86
C LEU A 377 -17.64 -3.02 9.04
N PRO A 378 -18.91 -3.40 9.28
CA PRO A 378 -19.55 -4.54 8.62
C PRO A 378 -19.49 -4.49 7.07
N SER A 379 -19.58 -3.29 6.50
CA SER A 379 -19.56 -3.01 5.06
C SER A 379 -18.15 -2.95 4.43
N ALA A 380 -17.09 -2.96 5.23
CA ALA A 380 -15.73 -2.97 4.72
C ALA A 380 -15.38 -4.36 4.16
N ARG A 381 -14.61 -4.40 3.07
CA ARG A 381 -14.10 -5.67 2.54
C ARG A 381 -12.72 -5.96 3.13
N LEU A 382 -12.47 -7.21 3.45
CA LEU A 382 -11.21 -7.69 4.01
C LEU A 382 -10.58 -8.71 3.07
N TRP A 383 -9.29 -8.57 2.81
CA TRP A 383 -8.50 -9.57 2.10
C TRP A 383 -7.29 -9.97 2.94
N ILE A 384 -7.22 -11.24 3.32
CA ILE A 384 -6.19 -11.78 4.21
C ILE A 384 -5.33 -12.77 3.42
N THR A 385 -4.00 -12.60 3.42
CA THR A 385 -3.09 -13.59 2.82
C THR A 385 -2.42 -14.45 3.87
N THR A 386 -2.24 -15.74 3.59
CA THR A 386 -1.66 -16.69 4.55
C THR A 386 -1.01 -17.90 3.87
N ARG A 387 -0.20 -18.66 4.62
CA ARG A 387 0.13 -20.05 4.25
C ARG A 387 -0.97 -21.00 4.72
N PRO A 388 -1.22 -22.13 4.03
CA PRO A 388 -2.25 -23.09 4.43
C PRO A 388 -2.18 -23.51 5.91
N ALA A 389 -0.99 -23.76 6.44
CA ALA A 389 -0.75 -24.14 7.84
C ALA A 389 -1.09 -23.07 8.89
N ALA A 390 -1.37 -21.83 8.49
CA ALA A 390 -1.78 -20.73 9.36
C ALA A 390 -3.20 -20.24 9.06
N ALA A 391 -3.90 -20.85 8.10
CA ALA A 391 -5.28 -20.48 7.77
C ALA A 391 -6.27 -20.78 8.91
N ASN A 392 -5.99 -21.82 9.70
CA ASN A 392 -6.78 -22.23 10.85
C ASN A 392 -6.74 -21.26 12.05
N GLN A 393 -5.91 -20.21 12.00
CA GLN A 393 -5.96 -19.12 12.99
C GLN A 393 -7.26 -18.30 12.90
N ILE A 394 -7.93 -18.32 11.74
CA ILE A 394 -9.21 -17.63 11.54
C ILE A 394 -10.30 -18.71 11.38
N PRO A 395 -11.39 -18.65 12.18
CA PRO A 395 -12.49 -19.59 12.05
C PRO A 395 -13.14 -19.53 10.66
N PRO A 396 -13.54 -20.66 10.06
CA PRO A 396 -14.11 -20.69 8.70
C PRO A 396 -15.41 -19.88 8.58
N GLU A 397 -16.18 -19.74 9.67
CA GLU A 397 -17.39 -18.91 9.73
C GLU A 397 -17.12 -17.40 9.61
N CYS A 398 -15.86 -16.96 9.70
CA CYS A 398 -15.45 -15.57 9.52
C CYS A 398 -14.98 -15.25 8.08
N VAL A 399 -15.11 -16.17 7.13
CA VAL A 399 -14.56 -16.04 5.77
C VAL A 399 -15.61 -16.43 4.72
N ASP A 400 -16.02 -15.48 3.90
CA ASP A 400 -17.04 -15.68 2.85
C ASP A 400 -16.48 -16.50 1.68
N MET A 401 -15.21 -16.27 1.31
CA MET A 401 -14.53 -16.99 0.24
C MET A 401 -13.06 -17.31 0.58
N VAL A 402 -12.66 -18.56 0.30
CA VAL A 402 -11.26 -18.97 0.27
C VAL A 402 -10.78 -19.01 -1.18
N THR A 403 -9.56 -18.55 -1.42
CA THR A 403 -8.88 -18.62 -2.71
C THR A 403 -7.48 -19.21 -2.54
N GLU A 404 -6.94 -19.82 -3.59
CA GLU A 404 -5.60 -20.40 -3.59
C GLU A 404 -4.75 -19.86 -4.74
N VAL A 405 -3.59 -19.29 -4.42
CA VAL A 405 -2.59 -18.93 -5.43
C VAL A 405 -1.77 -20.17 -5.76
N ARG A 406 -1.96 -20.68 -6.98
CA ARG A 406 -1.23 -21.83 -7.50
C ARG A 406 0.12 -21.43 -8.11
N GLY A 407 0.30 -20.18 -8.54
CA GLY A 407 1.56 -19.69 -9.11
C GLY A 407 1.50 -19.57 -10.64
N PHE A 408 2.58 -19.92 -11.33
CA PHE A 408 2.68 -19.81 -12.80
C PHE A 408 2.36 -21.13 -13.51
N THR A 409 1.39 -21.06 -14.43
CA THR A 409 1.21 -22.02 -15.54
C THR A 409 2.32 -21.88 -16.58
N ASP A 410 2.48 -22.86 -17.47
CA ASP A 410 3.57 -22.84 -18.45
C ASP A 410 3.61 -21.60 -19.36
N PRO A 411 2.47 -21.06 -19.87
CA PRO A 411 2.46 -19.78 -20.59
C PRO A 411 2.95 -18.61 -19.72
N GLN A 412 2.52 -18.55 -18.46
CA GLN A 412 2.94 -17.51 -17.50
C GLN A 412 4.44 -17.61 -17.18
N LYS A 413 5.02 -18.82 -17.11
CA LYS A 413 6.48 -18.99 -16.98
C LYS A 413 7.21 -18.30 -18.15
N GLU A 414 6.79 -18.57 -19.38
CA GLU A 414 7.40 -17.98 -20.59
C GLU A 414 7.22 -16.46 -20.66
N GLU A 415 6.03 -15.97 -20.32
CA GLU A 415 5.72 -14.54 -20.22
C GLU A 415 6.64 -13.83 -19.22
N TYR A 416 6.81 -14.42 -18.03
CA TYR A 416 7.69 -13.88 -16.99
C TYR A 416 9.13 -13.75 -17.48
N PHE A 417 9.72 -14.81 -18.05
CA PHE A 417 11.11 -14.76 -18.52
C PHE A 417 11.28 -13.76 -19.68
N ARG A 418 10.33 -13.70 -20.61
CA ARG A 418 10.33 -12.70 -21.69
C ARG A 418 10.21 -11.26 -21.16
N LYS A 419 9.43 -11.03 -20.11
CA LYS A 419 9.35 -9.71 -19.44
C LYS A 419 10.64 -9.33 -18.70
N ARG A 420 11.46 -10.30 -18.25
CA ARG A 420 12.72 -10.03 -17.52
C ARG A 420 13.90 -9.76 -18.43
N PHE A 421 14.04 -10.48 -19.54
CA PHE A 421 15.17 -10.33 -20.45
C PHE A 421 14.81 -9.41 -21.62
N ARG A 422 15.54 -8.30 -21.77
CA ARG A 422 15.34 -7.32 -22.86
C ARG A 422 15.74 -7.85 -24.25
N ASP A 423 16.57 -8.89 -24.27
CA ASP A 423 17.07 -9.56 -25.46
C ASP A 423 16.26 -10.84 -25.69
N GLU A 424 15.54 -10.90 -26.81
CA GLU A 424 14.64 -12.01 -27.17
C GLU A 424 15.42 -13.31 -27.46
N GLU A 425 16.69 -13.24 -27.90
CA GLU A 425 17.53 -14.43 -28.07
C GLU A 425 17.97 -14.99 -26.72
N GLN A 426 18.35 -14.12 -25.77
CA GLN A 426 18.66 -14.52 -24.40
C GLN A 426 17.42 -15.10 -23.70
N ALA A 427 16.26 -14.45 -23.83
CA ALA A 427 14.99 -14.94 -23.31
C ALA A 427 14.68 -16.34 -23.87
N SER A 428 14.78 -16.51 -25.19
CA SER A 428 14.52 -17.79 -25.86
C SER A 428 15.50 -18.89 -25.43
N ARG A 429 16.79 -18.58 -25.30
CA ARG A 429 17.81 -19.52 -24.80
C ARG A 429 17.53 -19.97 -23.37
N ILE A 430 17.10 -19.05 -22.50
CA ILE A 430 16.78 -19.34 -21.10
C ILE A 430 15.49 -20.16 -21.00
N ILE A 431 14.43 -19.80 -21.71
CA ILE A 431 13.18 -20.57 -21.77
C ILE A 431 13.46 -22.00 -22.27
N SER A 432 14.29 -22.16 -23.29
CA SER A 432 14.71 -23.47 -23.81
C SER A 432 15.48 -24.30 -22.76
N HIS A 433 16.45 -23.70 -22.05
CA HIS A 433 17.18 -24.36 -20.98
C HIS A 433 16.27 -24.81 -19.83
N ILE A 434 15.34 -23.95 -19.41
CA ILE A 434 14.36 -24.25 -18.35
C ILE A 434 13.43 -25.39 -18.79
N LYS A 435 12.90 -25.36 -20.02
CA LYS A 435 12.07 -26.47 -20.58
C LYS A 435 12.84 -27.78 -20.67
N THR A 436 14.14 -27.73 -20.97
CA THR A 436 15.01 -28.93 -21.05
C THR A 436 15.29 -29.54 -19.68
N SER A 437 15.45 -28.73 -18.63
CA SER A 437 15.65 -29.20 -17.27
C SER A 437 14.32 -29.37 -16.53
N ARG A 438 13.82 -30.61 -16.45
CA ARG A 438 12.58 -30.97 -15.73
C ARG A 438 12.50 -30.35 -14.32
N SER A 439 13.61 -30.35 -13.57
CA SER A 439 13.66 -29.79 -12.22
C SER A 439 13.47 -28.27 -12.21
N LEU A 440 14.13 -27.54 -13.11
CA LEU A 440 13.93 -26.08 -13.25
C LEU A 440 12.49 -25.77 -13.67
N HIS A 441 11.97 -26.50 -14.66
CA HIS A 441 10.62 -26.31 -15.18
C HIS A 441 9.51 -26.49 -14.12
N ILE A 442 9.65 -27.49 -13.24
CA ILE A 442 8.72 -27.73 -12.12
C ILE A 442 8.85 -26.60 -11.08
N MET A 443 10.07 -26.25 -10.65
CA MET A 443 10.26 -25.18 -9.66
C MET A 443 9.77 -23.82 -10.12
N CYS A 444 9.93 -23.49 -11.41
CA CYS A 444 9.44 -22.24 -11.99
C CYS A 444 7.90 -22.10 -11.98
N HIS A 445 7.17 -23.07 -11.43
CA HIS A 445 5.79 -22.85 -10.99
C HIS A 445 5.69 -21.79 -9.88
N ILE A 446 6.70 -21.69 -9.00
CA ILE A 446 6.74 -20.69 -7.93
C ILE A 446 7.53 -19.44 -8.40
N PRO A 447 6.92 -18.24 -8.41
CA PRO A 447 7.57 -17.03 -8.92
C PRO A 447 8.92 -16.68 -8.29
N VAL A 448 9.13 -16.98 -6.99
CA VAL A 448 10.45 -16.78 -6.35
C VAL A 448 11.56 -17.61 -7.00
N PHE A 449 11.26 -18.80 -7.49
CA PHE A 449 12.22 -19.63 -8.22
C PHE A 449 12.50 -19.08 -9.62
N CYS A 450 11.50 -18.51 -10.29
CA CYS A 450 11.74 -17.78 -11.55
C CYS A 450 12.66 -16.59 -11.34
N TRP A 451 12.47 -15.82 -10.26
CA TRP A 451 13.32 -14.68 -9.92
C TRP A 451 14.77 -15.11 -9.60
N ILE A 452 14.96 -16.12 -8.75
CA ILE A 452 16.28 -16.72 -8.47
C ILE A 452 16.93 -17.17 -9.79
N THR A 453 16.15 -17.80 -10.68
CA THR A 453 16.63 -18.31 -11.96
C THR A 453 17.09 -17.18 -12.88
N VAL A 454 16.33 -16.09 -12.99
CA VAL A 454 16.73 -14.88 -13.73
C VAL A 454 18.05 -14.33 -13.20
N THR A 455 18.14 -14.11 -11.89
CA THR A 455 19.33 -13.52 -11.24
C THR A 455 20.60 -14.35 -11.44
N VAL A 456 20.48 -15.68 -11.37
CA VAL A 456 21.60 -16.60 -11.59
C VAL A 456 22.01 -16.62 -13.06
N LEU A 457 21.06 -16.80 -13.98
CA LEU A 457 21.37 -16.93 -15.40
C LEU A 457 21.90 -15.63 -16.00
N GLU A 458 21.43 -14.46 -15.52
CA GLU A 458 21.95 -13.15 -15.93
C GLU A 458 23.43 -12.95 -15.54
N ASP A 459 23.84 -13.29 -14.31
CA ASP A 459 25.27 -13.19 -13.92
C ASP A 459 26.13 -14.21 -14.68
N VAL A 460 25.64 -15.43 -14.90
CA VAL A 460 26.37 -16.47 -15.65
C VAL A 460 26.56 -16.05 -17.11
N LEU A 461 25.51 -15.59 -17.80
CA LEU A 461 25.60 -15.14 -19.19
C LEU A 461 26.50 -13.91 -19.34
N ARG A 462 26.48 -12.97 -18.39
CA ARG A 462 27.37 -11.80 -18.41
C ARG A 462 28.84 -12.13 -18.13
N THR A 463 29.12 -13.16 -17.32
CA THR A 463 30.50 -13.46 -16.85
C THR A 463 31.16 -14.63 -17.57
N ARG A 464 30.42 -15.40 -18.38
CA ARG A 464 30.92 -16.57 -19.11
C ARG A 464 30.35 -16.64 -20.52
N GLU A 465 31.00 -15.97 -21.47
CA GLU A 465 30.78 -16.24 -22.89
C GLU A 465 31.05 -17.73 -23.18
N GLY A 466 30.01 -18.50 -23.52
CA GLY A 466 30.12 -19.93 -23.84
C GLY A 466 30.09 -20.92 -22.67
N GLY A 467 29.88 -20.48 -21.42
CA GLY A 467 29.77 -21.40 -20.27
C GLY A 467 28.50 -22.28 -20.30
N GLU A 468 28.59 -23.50 -19.76
CA GLU A 468 27.39 -24.30 -19.47
C GLU A 468 26.51 -23.60 -18.43
N LEU A 469 25.20 -23.58 -18.69
CA LEU A 469 24.21 -23.07 -17.74
C LEU A 469 23.98 -24.11 -16.62
N PRO A 470 23.75 -23.69 -15.37
CA PRO A 470 23.49 -24.62 -14.27
C PRO A 470 22.33 -25.57 -14.57
N LYS A 471 22.55 -26.87 -14.43
CA LYS A 471 21.60 -27.93 -14.75
C LYS A 471 20.86 -28.41 -13.50
N THR A 472 21.55 -28.44 -12.36
CA THR A 472 20.98 -28.93 -11.09
C THR A 472 20.49 -27.82 -10.17
N LEU A 473 19.55 -28.22 -9.31
CA LEU A 473 18.99 -27.41 -8.23
C LEU A 473 20.08 -26.85 -7.30
N THR A 474 21.04 -27.71 -6.94
CA THR A 474 22.17 -27.38 -6.07
C THR A 474 23.12 -26.37 -6.72
N GLU A 475 23.43 -26.52 -8.02
CA GLU A 475 24.21 -25.53 -8.75
C GLU A 475 23.51 -24.16 -8.78
N MET A 476 22.20 -24.11 -9.07
CA MET A 476 21.44 -22.86 -9.06
C MET A 476 21.56 -22.14 -7.71
N TYR A 477 21.38 -22.84 -6.60
CA TYR A 477 21.51 -22.25 -5.26
C TYR A 477 22.95 -21.83 -4.93
N ILE A 478 23.97 -22.62 -5.28
CA ILE A 478 25.37 -22.25 -5.11
C ILE A 478 25.68 -20.97 -5.89
N HIS A 479 25.28 -20.90 -7.16
CA HIS A 479 25.46 -19.71 -7.98
C HIS A 479 24.68 -18.51 -7.43
N PHE A 480 23.45 -18.70 -6.94
CA PHE A 480 22.67 -17.63 -6.30
C PHE A 480 23.39 -17.07 -5.07
N LEU A 481 23.91 -17.94 -4.19
CA LEU A 481 24.69 -17.51 -3.01
C LEU A 481 25.98 -16.78 -3.40
N VAL A 482 26.66 -17.20 -4.47
CA VAL A 482 27.82 -16.48 -5.02
C VAL A 482 27.42 -15.09 -5.54
N VAL A 483 26.32 -14.97 -6.28
CA VAL A 483 25.80 -13.67 -6.77
C VAL A 483 25.45 -12.75 -5.59
N GLN A 484 24.70 -13.25 -4.60
CA GLN A 484 24.35 -12.47 -3.40
C GLN A 484 25.59 -12.06 -2.60
N SER A 485 26.63 -12.91 -2.54
CA SER A 485 27.90 -12.57 -1.87
C SER A 485 28.65 -11.44 -2.59
N LYS A 486 28.79 -11.52 -3.92
CA LYS A 486 29.37 -10.43 -4.75
C LYS A 486 28.62 -9.10 -4.53
N LEU A 487 27.29 -9.14 -4.56
CA LEU A 487 26.44 -7.95 -4.37
C LEU A 487 26.54 -7.38 -2.95
N LYS A 488 26.73 -8.24 -1.93
CA LYS A 488 26.96 -7.80 -0.55
C LYS A 488 28.28 -7.05 -0.40
N THR A 489 29.39 -7.56 -0.95
CA THR A 489 30.70 -6.89 -0.91
C THR A 489 30.62 -5.48 -1.52
N ILE A 490 29.97 -5.34 -2.68
CA ILE A 490 29.78 -4.02 -3.33
C ILE A 490 28.99 -3.04 -2.43
N LYS A 491 28.02 -3.54 -1.64
CA LYS A 491 27.16 -2.70 -0.79
C LYS A 491 27.82 -2.25 0.52
N TYR A 492 28.74 -3.03 1.08
CA TYR A 492 29.29 -2.79 2.42
C TYR A 492 30.80 -2.46 2.43
N ASP A 493 31.56 -2.92 1.46
CA ASP A 493 33.02 -2.73 1.39
C ASP A 493 33.44 -1.65 0.36
N GLY A 494 32.48 -1.00 -0.29
CA GLY A 494 32.65 0.08 -1.29
C GLY A 494 33.13 1.42 -0.72
N GLY A 495 34.14 1.39 0.16
CA GLY A 495 34.69 2.54 0.88
C GLY A 495 36.17 2.38 1.26
N ALA A 496 36.93 1.64 0.45
CA ALA A 496 38.35 1.35 0.72
C ALA A 496 39.24 1.26 -0.54
N GLU A 497 39.02 2.12 -1.54
CA GLU A 497 40.10 2.46 -2.48
C GLU A 497 40.81 3.74 -2.02
N THR A 498 41.63 3.58 -0.98
CA THR A 498 42.63 4.59 -0.62
C THR A 498 43.69 4.65 -1.71
N GLY A 499 43.80 5.80 -2.38
CA GLY A 499 44.91 6.04 -3.30
C GLY A 499 46.27 5.97 -2.60
N LYS A 500 47.22 5.31 -3.27
CA LYS A 500 48.69 5.25 -3.12
C LYS A 500 49.14 4.05 -3.99
N GLU A 501 50.26 4.09 -4.72
CA GLU A 501 51.34 5.08 -4.75
C GLU A 501 52.11 4.99 -6.08
N THR A 502 52.74 6.10 -6.47
CA THR A 502 53.80 6.28 -7.52
C THR A 502 53.52 5.84 -8.96
#